data_AF-A0A6B3EXG7-F1
#
_entry.id   AF-A0A6B3EXG7-F1
#
_cell.length_a   1.000
_cell.length_b   1.000
_cell.length_c   1.000
_cell.angle_alpha   90.00
_cell.angle_beta   90.00
_cell.angle_gamma   90.00
#
_symmetry.space_group_name_H-M   'P 1'
#
loop_
_entity.id
_entity.type
_entity.pdbx_description
1 polymer ?
#
loop_
_entity_poly.entity_id
_entity_poly.type
_entity_poly.pdbx_seq_one_letter_code
_entity_poly.pdbx_strand_id
1 'polypeptide(L)'
;QKAGYEALGNKKGAALALDPETGKILGMVSTPSYDPSKITGSDDGSAWKALLADPDKPEVNRALRQPLPPGSTFKLVVAAAALEDGLYASVDARTDSPDPYHLPLSTKDLTNESASAPCENASIRVALQYSCNTV
;
A
#
# COMPACT_ATOMS: atom_id res chain seq x y z
N GLN A 1 1.49 -14.43 13.81
CA GLN A 1 2.28 -13.20 14.11
C GLN A 1 3.78 -13.41 14.03
N LYS A 2 4.39 -14.39 14.72
CA LYS A 2 5.85 -14.68 14.65
C LYS A 2 6.40 -14.73 13.21
N ALA A 3 5.77 -15.49 12.33
CA ALA A 3 6.15 -15.57 10.91
C ALA A 3 6.14 -14.20 10.19
N GLY A 4 5.25 -13.27 10.58
CA GLY A 4 5.20 -11.93 10.01
C GLY A 4 6.40 -11.07 10.44
N TYR A 5 6.84 -11.17 11.70
CA TYR A 5 8.06 -10.53 12.17
C TYR A 5 9.30 -11.11 11.49
N GLU A 6 9.37 -12.44 11.36
CA GLU A 6 10.47 -13.13 10.65
C GLU A 6 10.54 -12.70 9.18
N ALA A 7 9.39 -12.58 8.50
CA ALA A 7 9.32 -12.15 7.10
C ALA A 7 9.73 -10.68 6.91
N LEU A 8 9.37 -9.78 7.84
CA LEU A 8 9.80 -8.38 7.79
C LEU A 8 11.28 -8.22 8.12
N GLY A 9 11.82 -9.05 9.02
CA GLY A 9 13.20 -8.97 9.49
C GLY A 9 13.53 -7.56 9.99
N ASN A 10 14.59 -6.96 9.46
CA ASN A 10 15.05 -5.62 9.84
C ASN A 10 14.40 -4.48 9.04
N LYS A 11 13.43 -4.77 8.15
CA LYS A 11 12.77 -3.72 7.36
C LYS A 11 11.84 -2.93 8.26
N LYS A 12 11.87 -1.61 8.15
CA LYS A 12 10.88 -0.72 8.79
C LYS A 12 9.57 -0.78 8.02
N GLY A 13 8.48 -1.17 8.67
CA GLY A 13 7.19 -1.34 8.00
C GLY A 13 6.16 -2.06 8.86
N ALA A 14 5.13 -2.58 8.19
CA ALA A 14 4.06 -3.33 8.83
C ALA A 14 3.58 -4.45 7.90
N ALA A 15 2.95 -5.46 8.51
CA ALA A 15 2.18 -6.46 7.79
C ALA A 15 0.92 -6.80 8.58
N LEU A 16 -0.17 -7.02 7.85
CA LEU A 16 -1.47 -7.41 8.40
C LEU A 16 -2.03 -8.56 7.56
N ALA A 17 -2.46 -9.61 8.23
CA ALA A 17 -3.18 -10.73 7.64
C ALA A 17 -4.57 -10.79 8.27
N LEU A 18 -5.60 -10.85 7.43
CA LEU A 18 -6.99 -10.94 7.84
C LEU A 18 -7.69 -12.09 7.09
N ASP A 19 -8.73 -12.60 7.71
CA ASP A 19 -9.73 -13.44 7.07
C ASP A 19 -10.70 -12.53 6.29
N PRO A 20 -10.79 -12.63 4.95
CA PRO A 20 -11.62 -11.74 4.15
C PRO A 20 -13.11 -11.99 4.29
N GLU A 21 -13.54 -13.19 4.71
CA GLU A 21 -14.96 -13.52 4.90
C GLU A 21 -15.48 -12.95 6.22
N THR A 22 -14.65 -12.98 7.28
CA THR A 22 -15.06 -12.62 8.64
C THR A 22 -14.50 -11.28 9.12
N GLY A 23 -13.48 -10.74 8.45
CA GLY A 23 -12.72 -9.57 8.91
C GLY A 23 -11.78 -9.86 10.09
N LYS A 24 -11.65 -11.12 10.52
CA LYS A 24 -10.80 -11.49 11.66
C LYS A 24 -9.33 -11.21 11.38
N ILE A 25 -8.67 -10.48 12.28
CA ILE A 25 -7.22 -10.28 12.21
C ILE A 25 -6.51 -11.58 12.63
N LEU A 26 -5.80 -12.19 11.68
CA LEU A 26 -5.00 -13.41 11.87
C LEU A 26 -3.58 -13.08 12.37
N GLY A 27 -3.10 -11.89 12.03
CA GLY A 27 -1.83 -11.37 12.51
C GLY A 27 -1.62 -9.92 12.11
N MET A 28 -0.94 -9.16 12.97
CA MET A 28 -0.56 -7.79 12.72
C MET A 28 0.81 -7.58 13.36
N VAL A 29 1.74 -7.02 12.60
CA VAL A 29 3.12 -6.77 13.04
C VAL A 29 3.57 -5.40 12.56
N SER A 30 4.43 -4.75 13.35
CA SER A 30 5.02 -3.44 13.07
C SER A 30 6.49 -3.49 13.44
N THR A 31 7.38 -3.13 12.52
CA THR A 31 8.83 -3.18 12.68
C THR A 31 9.47 -1.82 12.42
N PRO A 32 10.57 -1.48 13.13
CA PRO A 32 11.05 -2.16 14.33
C PRO A 32 10.03 -2.07 15.48
N SER A 33 10.14 -2.98 16.43
CA SER A 33 9.29 -3.06 17.62
C SER A 33 10.14 -2.93 18.88
N TYR A 34 9.52 -2.97 20.05
CA TYR A 34 10.17 -2.87 21.36
C TYR A 34 9.64 -3.97 22.28
N ASP A 35 10.40 -4.29 23.34
CA ASP A 35 9.94 -5.20 24.39
C ASP A 35 9.05 -4.41 25.37
N PRO A 36 7.74 -4.66 25.43
CA PRO A 36 6.83 -3.90 26.27
C PRO A 36 7.13 -4.09 27.76
N SER A 37 7.79 -5.19 28.17
CA SER A 37 8.15 -5.42 29.57
C SER A 37 9.17 -4.41 30.11
N LYS A 38 9.84 -3.66 29.22
CA LYS A 38 10.80 -2.60 29.60
C LYS A 38 10.12 -1.30 30.04
N ILE A 39 8.80 -1.17 29.88
CA ILE A 39 8.03 0.06 30.13
C ILE A 39 6.80 -0.18 31.03
N THR A 40 6.90 -1.12 31.98
CA THR A 40 5.78 -1.52 32.85
C THR A 40 6.09 -1.36 34.35
N GLY A 41 7.15 -0.61 34.72
CA GLY A 41 7.67 -0.58 36.08
C GLY A 41 7.79 0.84 36.66
N SER A 42 7.92 0.97 37.98
CA SER A 42 8.04 2.27 38.65
C SER A 42 9.30 3.07 38.28
N ASP A 43 10.34 2.38 37.80
CA ASP A 43 11.64 2.97 37.44
C ASP A 43 11.94 2.91 35.92
N ASP A 44 10.91 2.81 35.07
CA ASP A 44 11.05 2.65 33.62
C ASP A 44 11.31 3.95 32.84
N GLY A 45 11.38 5.10 33.53
CA GLY A 45 11.44 6.42 32.89
C GLY A 45 12.64 6.61 31.96
N SER A 46 13.78 5.95 32.22
CA SER A 46 14.94 5.96 31.32
C SER A 46 14.69 5.16 30.05
N ALA A 47 14.09 3.97 30.15
CA ALA A 47 13.72 3.13 29.02
C ALA A 47 12.65 3.80 28.16
N TRP A 48 11.66 4.45 28.78
CA TRP A 48 10.64 5.23 28.07
C TRP A 48 11.25 6.40 27.28
N LYS A 49 12.15 7.17 27.89
CA LYS A 49 12.84 8.27 27.20
C LYS A 49 13.68 7.76 26.02
N ALA A 50 14.39 6.64 26.20
CA ALA A 50 15.16 6.03 25.11
C ALA A 50 14.25 5.57 23.97
N LEU A 51 13.12 4.93 24.27
CA LEU A 51 12.13 4.50 23.29
C LEU A 51 11.61 5.66 22.44
N LEU A 52 11.24 6.78 23.07
CA LEU A 52 10.73 7.96 22.36
C LEU A 52 11.80 8.72 21.56
N ALA A 53 13.06 8.68 22.03
CA ALA A 53 14.20 9.30 21.37
C ALA A 53 14.70 8.49 20.16
N ASP A 54 14.29 7.24 20.02
CA ASP A 54 14.69 6.38 18.92
C ASP A 54 14.24 6.98 17.56
N PRO A 55 15.18 7.21 16.61
CA PRO A 55 14.84 7.77 15.30
C PRO A 55 14.01 6.82 14.44
N ASP A 56 14.03 5.51 14.73
CA ASP A 56 13.25 4.52 14.00
C ASP A 56 11.82 4.41 14.47
N LYS A 57 11.45 5.12 15.54
CA LYS A 57 10.07 5.21 16.05
C LYS A 57 9.41 3.84 16.30
N PRO A 58 10.04 2.91 17.04
CA PRO A 58 9.49 1.57 17.28
C PRO A 58 8.18 1.58 18.09
N GLU A 59 7.88 2.67 18.80
CA GLU A 59 6.62 2.89 19.51
C GLU A 59 5.42 3.09 18.56
N VAL A 60 5.66 3.48 17.31
CA VAL A 60 4.60 3.69 16.32
C VAL A 60 4.07 2.36 15.82
N ASN A 61 2.77 2.14 16.02
CA ASN A 61 2.06 1.06 15.34
C ASN A 61 1.81 1.45 13.88
N ARG A 62 2.73 1.07 13.00
CA ARG A 62 2.71 1.41 11.58
C ARG A 62 1.52 0.80 10.83
N ALA A 63 1.04 -0.35 11.28
CA ALA A 63 -0.13 -1.02 10.68
C ALA A 63 -1.42 -0.20 10.83
N LEU A 64 -1.53 0.61 11.91
CA LEU A 64 -2.78 1.32 12.24
C LEU A 64 -2.65 2.85 12.23
N ARG A 65 -1.46 3.39 12.46
CA ARG A 65 -1.25 4.82 12.76
C ARG A 65 -0.26 5.51 11.82
N GLN A 66 0.18 4.84 10.77
CA GLN A 66 1.04 5.45 9.74
C GLN A 66 0.34 5.40 8.37
N PRO A 67 -0.46 6.41 8.01
CA PRO A 67 -1.00 6.50 6.67
C PRO A 67 0.14 6.70 5.67
N LEU A 68 0.10 5.93 4.58
CA LEU A 68 1.00 6.04 3.43
C LEU A 68 0.15 6.20 2.17
N PRO A 69 0.65 6.90 1.14
CA PRO A 69 0.04 6.85 -0.18
C PRO A 69 -0.06 5.37 -0.62
N PRO A 70 -1.25 4.85 -0.96
CA PRO A 70 -1.41 3.42 -1.28
C PRO A 70 -0.76 3.04 -2.61
N GLY A 71 -0.48 4.03 -3.47
CA GLY A 71 0.08 3.81 -4.81
C GLY A 71 -0.80 2.89 -5.64
N SER A 72 -0.19 2.09 -6.52
CA SER A 72 -0.92 1.19 -7.42
C SER A 72 -1.78 0.13 -6.73
N THR A 73 -1.61 -0.12 -5.42
CA THR A 73 -2.51 -1.04 -4.69
C THR A 73 -3.96 -0.56 -4.69
N PHE A 74 -4.19 0.75 -4.88
CA PHE A 74 -5.53 1.34 -4.93
C PHE A 74 -6.21 1.20 -6.29
N LYS A 75 -5.49 0.81 -7.36
CA LYS A 75 -6.05 0.71 -8.72
C LYS A 75 -7.21 -0.27 -8.81
N LEU A 76 -7.21 -1.34 -8.01
CA LEU A 76 -8.33 -2.28 -7.95
C LEU A 76 -9.64 -1.61 -7.52
N VAL A 77 -9.57 -0.67 -6.56
CA VAL A 77 -10.75 0.06 -6.07
C VAL A 77 -11.28 1.00 -7.16
N VAL A 78 -10.38 1.75 -7.81
CA VAL A 78 -10.76 2.68 -8.89
C VAL A 78 -11.30 1.93 -10.11
N ALA A 79 -10.69 0.81 -10.48
CA ALA A 79 -11.16 -0.04 -11.57
C ALA A 79 -12.57 -0.60 -11.30
N ALA A 80 -12.84 -1.04 -10.06
CA ALA A 80 -14.17 -1.48 -9.66
C ALA A 80 -15.20 -0.36 -9.79
N ALA A 81 -14.87 0.85 -9.32
CA ALA A 81 -15.75 2.01 -9.42
C ALA A 81 -16.04 2.40 -10.89
N ALA A 82 -15.04 2.36 -11.78
CA ALA A 82 -15.23 2.65 -13.20
C ALA A 82 -16.17 1.64 -13.91
N LEU A 83 -16.11 0.36 -13.52
CA LEU A 83 -17.01 -0.66 -14.03
C LEU A 83 -18.42 -0.51 -13.45
N GLU A 84 -18.53 -0.19 -12.16
CA GLU A 84 -19.81 0.04 -11.48
C GLU A 84 -20.55 1.26 -12.07
N ASP A 85 -19.81 2.31 -12.43
CA ASP A 85 -20.35 3.51 -13.11
C ASP A 85 -20.63 3.27 -14.61
N GLY A 86 -20.31 2.08 -15.14
CA GLY A 86 -20.57 1.71 -16.53
C GLY A 86 -19.67 2.38 -17.56
N LEU A 87 -18.54 2.97 -17.15
CA LEU A 87 -17.57 3.61 -18.06
C LEU A 87 -16.97 2.61 -19.04
N TYR A 88 -16.87 1.34 -18.63
CA TYR A 88 -16.40 0.24 -19.47
C TYR A 88 -17.32 -0.96 -19.37
N ALA A 89 -17.62 -1.58 -20.51
CA ALA A 89 -18.53 -2.73 -20.57
C ALA A 89 -18.00 -3.98 -19.85
N SER A 90 -16.67 -4.13 -19.73
CA SER A 90 -16.02 -5.21 -18.98
C SER A 90 -14.55 -4.89 -18.74
N VAL A 91 -13.89 -5.70 -17.90
CA VAL A 91 -12.43 -5.64 -17.69
C VAL A 91 -11.60 -5.96 -18.94
N ASP A 92 -12.22 -6.56 -19.97
CA ASP A 92 -11.59 -6.98 -21.22
C ASP A 92 -11.82 -5.99 -22.36
N ALA A 93 -12.71 -5.01 -22.17
CA ALA A 93 -12.87 -3.92 -23.11
C ALA A 93 -11.57 -3.09 -23.17
N ARG A 94 -11.12 -2.74 -24.38
CA ARG A 94 -10.02 -1.79 -24.54
C ARG A 94 -10.49 -0.42 -24.09
N THR A 95 -9.58 0.31 -23.46
CA THR A 95 -9.77 1.72 -23.11
C THR A 95 -9.25 2.62 -24.24
N ASP A 96 -9.56 3.92 -24.14
CA ASP A 96 -8.98 4.98 -24.96
C ASP A 96 -7.88 5.73 -24.17
N SER A 97 -6.94 4.97 -23.59
CA SER A 97 -5.84 5.50 -22.78
C SER A 97 -4.53 5.53 -23.57
N PRO A 98 -4.18 6.63 -24.26
CA PRO A 98 -2.89 6.75 -24.93
C PRO A 98 -1.72 6.64 -23.95
N ASP A 99 -0.56 6.26 -24.46
CA ASP A 99 0.70 6.21 -23.71
C ASP A 99 1.78 7.02 -24.44
N PRO A 100 2.17 8.20 -23.93
CA PRO A 100 1.71 8.80 -22.68
C PRO A 100 0.31 9.44 -22.77
N TYR A 101 -0.33 9.67 -21.62
CA TYR A 101 -1.60 10.38 -21.52
C TYR A 101 -1.37 11.87 -21.25
N HIS A 102 -1.67 12.73 -22.23
CA HIS A 102 -1.58 14.17 -22.04
C HIS A 102 -2.72 14.67 -21.15
N LEU A 103 -2.39 15.27 -20.00
CA LEU A 103 -3.41 15.73 -19.05
C LEU A 103 -4.16 16.93 -19.63
N PRO A 104 -5.51 16.89 -19.70
CA PRO A 104 -6.30 18.03 -20.17
C PRO A 104 -6.00 19.29 -19.35
N LEU A 105 -5.95 20.43 -20.04
CA LEU A 105 -5.67 21.75 -19.42
C LEU A 105 -4.30 21.85 -18.73
N SER A 106 -3.36 20.97 -19.09
CA SER A 106 -1.99 20.95 -18.57
C SER A 106 -0.98 20.94 -19.71
N THR A 107 0.29 21.17 -19.39
CA THR A 107 1.42 20.93 -20.31
C THR A 107 2.18 19.65 -19.93
N LYS A 108 1.60 18.84 -19.03
CA LYS A 108 2.23 17.64 -18.47
C LYS A 108 1.60 16.38 -19.03
N ASP A 109 2.47 15.43 -19.34
CA ASP A 109 2.11 14.07 -19.69
C ASP A 109 2.15 13.18 -18.45
N LEU A 110 1.15 12.31 -18.32
CA LEU A 110 1.16 11.18 -17.41
C LEU A 110 1.78 9.98 -18.12
N THR A 111 2.82 9.41 -17.52
CA THR A 111 3.57 8.28 -18.06
C THR A 111 3.38 7.01 -17.23
N ASN A 112 3.65 5.87 -17.85
CA ASN A 112 3.74 4.59 -17.17
C ASN A 112 5.14 4.38 -16.56
N GLU A 113 5.21 3.66 -15.44
CA GLU A 113 6.48 3.34 -14.76
C GLU A 113 7.39 2.47 -15.63
N SER A 114 6.79 1.52 -16.36
CA SER A 114 7.49 0.62 -17.27
C SER A 114 7.23 1.03 -18.72
N ALA A 115 8.29 1.44 -19.42
CA ALA A 115 8.21 1.81 -20.84
C ALA A 115 7.90 0.62 -21.78
N SER A 116 8.07 -0.62 -21.30
CA SER A 116 7.75 -1.83 -22.07
C SER A 116 6.41 -2.45 -21.70
N ALA A 117 5.69 -1.88 -20.73
CA ALA A 117 4.35 -2.35 -20.39
C ALA A 117 3.37 -2.02 -21.54
N PRO A 118 2.49 -2.95 -21.94
CA PRO A 118 1.55 -2.74 -23.03
C PRO A 118 0.36 -1.90 -22.56
N CYS A 119 0.60 -0.65 -22.16
CA CYS A 119 -0.39 0.23 -21.52
C CYS A 119 -1.20 1.08 -22.51
N GLU A 120 -0.73 1.23 -23.75
CA GLU A 120 -1.48 1.95 -24.79
C GLU A 120 -2.82 1.25 -25.07
N ASN A 121 -3.92 1.98 -24.85
CA ASN A 121 -5.30 1.53 -25.00
C ASN A 121 -5.58 0.19 -24.31
N ALA A 122 -4.86 -0.11 -23.23
CA ALA A 122 -4.90 -1.42 -22.59
C ALA A 122 -6.25 -1.67 -21.92
N SER A 123 -6.73 -2.92 -21.89
CA SER A 123 -7.91 -3.22 -21.07
C SER A 123 -7.59 -3.07 -19.58
N ILE A 124 -8.61 -2.87 -18.74
CA ILE A 124 -8.45 -2.82 -17.27
C ILE A 124 -7.71 -4.08 -16.76
N ARG A 125 -7.99 -5.25 -17.32
CA ARG A 125 -7.28 -6.50 -16.97
C ARG A 125 -5.78 -6.37 -17.18
N VAL A 126 -5.35 -5.91 -18.35
CA VAL A 126 -3.94 -5.71 -18.68
C VAL A 126 -3.34 -4.61 -17.79
N ALA A 127 -4.06 -3.50 -17.61
CA ALA A 127 -3.61 -2.40 -16.76
C ALA A 127 -3.32 -2.83 -15.32
N LEU A 128 -4.16 -3.69 -14.74
CA LEU A 128 -3.94 -4.22 -13.39
C LEU A 128 -2.76 -5.20 -13.31
N GLN A 129 -2.50 -5.98 -14.36
CA GLN A 129 -1.35 -6.90 -14.42
C GLN A 129 -0.01 -6.15 -14.51
N TYR A 130 0.02 -5.04 -15.25
CA TYR A 130 1.25 -4.27 -15.49
C TYR A 130 1.33 -2.99 -14.66
N SER A 131 0.32 -2.70 -13.83
CA SER A 131 0.20 -1.45 -13.09
C SER A 131 0.34 -0.22 -14.01
N CYS A 132 -0.40 -0.20 -15.12
CA CYS A 132 -0.49 0.98 -15.99
C CYS A 132 -1.09 2.17 -15.22
N ASN A 133 -0.47 3.34 -15.31
CA ASN A 133 -0.89 4.59 -14.69
C ASN A 133 -1.87 5.37 -15.58
N THR A 134 -1.77 5.22 -16.90
CA THR A 134 -2.58 5.96 -17.87
C THR A 134 -4.00 5.41 -18.05
N VAL A 135 -4.25 4.18 -17.55
CA VAL A 135 -5.52 3.45 -17.59
C VAL A 135 -6.20 3.52 -16.24
#